data_AF-A0A1I1PI49-F1
#
_entry.id   AF-A0A1I1PI49-F1
#
_cell.length_a   1.000
_cell.length_b   1.000
_cell.length_c   1.000
_cell.angle_alpha   90.00
_cell.angle_beta   90.00
_cell.angle_gamma   90.00
#
_symmetry.space_group_name_H-M   'P 1'
#
loop_
_entity.id
_entity.type
_entity.pdbx_description
1 polymer ?
#
loop_
_entity_poly.entity_id
_entity_poly.type
_entity_poly.pdbx_seq_one_letter_code
_entity_poly.pdbx_strand_id
1 'polypeptide(L)'
;MAVPVQVASGQKRTFVPHQIKRSQRMKKILEKLPVLTRFLRIFFGVWVLVPVFISPIASAEVECTDRPECWPEGSAMHTGLLLVQQQKAVEKRLASKHDELIKLVSSSSSTGIPADGRLLAALKTQQAAWLKYRAEECELIGSLTGAGGTWPSTYANKCELNHSEQRLRRVRSAISCIEKIPLEKRPFEQNSCLQQLAPLTNK
;
A
#
# COMPACT_ATOMS: atom_id res chain seq x y z
N MET A 1 -13.47 58.29 8.87
CA MET A 1 -12.21 58.10 9.61
C MET A 1 -11.60 56.80 9.12
N ALA A 2 -10.52 56.91 8.34
CA ALA A 2 -9.90 55.80 7.62
C ALA A 2 -8.74 55.24 8.45
N VAL A 3 -8.65 53.91 8.55
CA VAL A 3 -7.57 53.19 9.24
C VAL A 3 -6.57 52.71 8.19
N PRO A 4 -5.26 52.98 8.33
CA PRO A 4 -4.26 52.58 7.33
C PRO A 4 -3.88 51.10 7.44
N VAL A 5 -3.76 50.45 6.29
CA VAL A 5 -3.22 49.10 6.07
C VAL A 5 -1.69 49.20 6.04
N GLN A 6 -1.01 48.50 6.96
CA GLN A 6 0.45 48.32 6.90
C GLN A 6 0.81 47.06 6.11
N VAL A 7 1.50 47.27 5.00
CA VAL A 7 2.12 46.26 4.15
C VAL A 7 3.50 45.93 4.72
N ALA A 8 3.72 44.69 5.16
CA ALA A 8 5.03 44.21 5.60
C ALA A 8 5.79 43.51 4.47
N SER A 9 7.01 44.01 4.27
CA SER A 9 7.98 43.69 3.23
C SER A 9 8.67 42.34 3.40
N GLY A 10 8.74 41.59 2.30
CA GLY A 10 9.91 40.88 1.79
C GLY A 10 10.86 40.14 2.75
N GLN A 11 10.72 38.81 2.82
CA GLN A 11 11.82 37.92 3.22
C GLN A 11 12.03 36.86 2.13
N LYS A 12 13.00 37.11 1.24
CA LYS A 12 13.51 36.09 0.30
C LYS A 12 14.21 34.99 1.11
N ARG A 13 13.54 33.85 1.32
CA ARG A 13 14.21 32.61 1.74
C ARG A 13 14.57 31.81 0.51
N THR A 14 15.87 31.64 0.31
CA THR A 14 16.47 30.71 -0.63
C THR A 14 16.02 29.29 -0.29
N PHE A 15 15.20 28.74 -1.18
CA PHE A 15 14.74 27.35 -1.13
C PHE A 15 15.89 26.45 -1.61
N VAL A 16 16.47 25.68 -0.69
CA VAL A 16 17.44 24.62 -1.02
C VAL A 16 16.65 23.32 -1.22
N PRO A 17 16.57 22.76 -2.44
CA PRO A 17 15.81 21.55 -2.68
C PRO A 17 16.64 20.32 -2.27
N HIS A 18 16.41 19.80 -1.06
CA HIS A 18 16.92 18.48 -0.68
C HIS A 18 15.87 17.39 -1.01
N GLN A 19 15.47 17.29 -2.29
CA GLN A 19 14.52 16.31 -2.79
C GLN A 19 15.03 15.64 -4.07
N ILE A 20 16.15 14.92 -3.99
CA ILE A 20 16.57 13.98 -5.05
C ILE A 20 17.24 12.79 -4.38
N LYS A 21 16.48 11.73 -4.06
CA LYS A 21 17.02 10.34 -4.00
C LYS A 21 16.00 9.21 -3.89
N ARG A 22 14.72 9.45 -3.55
CA ARG A 22 13.71 8.36 -3.49
C ARG A 22 13.02 8.02 -4.81
N SER A 23 13.02 8.92 -5.81
CA SER A 23 12.27 8.72 -7.08
C SER A 23 13.03 7.96 -8.19
N GLN A 24 14.35 7.79 -8.10
CA GLN A 24 15.12 7.11 -9.15
C GLN A 24 15.16 5.57 -9.06
N ARG A 25 14.61 4.96 -8.00
CA ARG A 25 14.66 3.50 -7.82
C ARG A 25 13.54 2.71 -8.50
N MET A 26 12.47 3.37 -8.99
CA MET A 26 11.34 2.68 -9.66
C MET A 26 11.34 2.77 -11.19
N LYS A 27 12.08 3.70 -11.82
CA LYS A 27 12.10 3.80 -13.29
C LYS A 27 12.98 2.74 -13.99
N LYS A 28 13.86 2.03 -13.27
CA LYS A 28 14.77 1.03 -13.87
C LYS A 28 14.23 -0.40 -13.96
N ILE A 29 13.00 -0.67 -13.51
CA ILE A 29 12.40 -2.02 -13.52
C ILE A 29 11.39 -2.20 -14.67
N LEU A 30 11.01 -1.13 -15.38
CA LEU A 30 9.95 -1.18 -16.40
C LEU A 30 10.46 -1.10 -17.86
N GLU A 31 11.71 -1.48 -18.13
CA GLU A 31 12.31 -1.44 -19.48
C GLU A 31 12.83 -2.80 -19.99
N LYS A 32 12.53 -3.90 -19.31
CA LYS A 32 12.97 -5.24 -19.74
C LYS A 32 11.84 -6.25 -19.76
N LEU A 33 10.94 -6.07 -20.73
CA LEU A 33 10.09 -7.16 -21.22
C LEU A 33 10.18 -7.19 -22.75
N PRO A 34 11.07 -7.98 -23.36
CA PRO A 34 10.91 -8.31 -24.76
C PRO A 34 9.89 -9.45 -24.90
N VAL A 35 8.90 -9.13 -25.71
CA VAL A 35 7.89 -9.97 -26.35
C VAL A 35 8.57 -11.10 -27.15
N LEU A 36 7.91 -12.26 -27.12
CA LEU A 36 7.95 -13.38 -28.08
C LEU A 36 9.04 -13.36 -29.16
N THR A 37 9.82 -14.45 -29.23
CA THR A 37 10.12 -15.08 -30.52
C THR A 37 10.52 -16.55 -30.34
N ARG A 38 9.65 -17.45 -30.82
CA ARG A 38 9.98 -18.83 -31.13
C ARG A 38 11.00 -18.83 -32.28
N PHE A 39 12.18 -19.41 -32.11
CA PHE A 39 12.94 -19.99 -33.22
C PHE A 39 13.84 -21.14 -32.74
N LEU A 40 13.70 -22.27 -33.44
CA LEU A 40 14.61 -23.38 -33.68
C LEU A 40 15.87 -23.59 -32.80
N ARG A 41 15.93 -24.79 -32.20
CA ARG A 41 16.92 -25.87 -32.47
C ARG A 41 18.29 -25.45 -33.06
N ILE A 42 19.36 -25.87 -32.39
CA ILE A 42 20.62 -26.50 -32.89
C ILE A 42 21.88 -25.94 -32.21
N PHE A 43 22.60 -26.88 -31.56
CA PHE A 43 24.05 -26.96 -31.34
C PHE A 43 24.84 -25.69 -30.97
N PHE A 44 25.51 -25.71 -29.83
CA PHE A 44 26.97 -25.91 -29.73
C PHE A 44 27.40 -25.68 -28.29
N GLY A 45 28.23 -26.59 -27.77
CA GLY A 45 28.80 -26.48 -26.44
C GLY A 45 29.71 -25.28 -26.32
N VAL A 46 29.50 -24.49 -25.27
CA VAL A 46 30.55 -23.70 -24.61
C VAL A 46 30.23 -23.74 -23.13
N TRP A 47 31.05 -24.48 -22.38
CA TRP A 47 31.12 -24.41 -20.92
C TRP A 47 31.66 -23.02 -20.56
N VAL A 48 30.76 -22.06 -20.33
CA VAL A 48 31.13 -20.76 -19.79
C VAL A 48 31.16 -20.87 -18.27
N LEU A 49 32.36 -20.75 -17.71
CA LEU A 49 32.63 -20.56 -16.29
C LEU A 49 31.72 -19.46 -15.73
N VAL A 50 30.78 -19.82 -14.86
CA VAL A 50 29.94 -18.88 -14.12
C VAL A 50 30.75 -18.36 -12.94
N PRO A 51 31.16 -17.08 -12.89
CA PRO A 51 31.73 -16.52 -11.67
C PRO A 51 30.62 -16.44 -10.63
N VAL A 52 30.76 -17.24 -9.57
CA VAL A 52 29.92 -17.19 -8.37
C VAL A 52 30.25 -15.88 -7.65
N PHE A 53 29.57 -14.79 -8.03
CA PHE A 53 29.57 -13.54 -7.27
C PHE A 53 28.77 -13.75 -5.99
N ILE A 54 29.45 -14.20 -4.93
CA ILE A 54 28.94 -14.17 -3.56
C ILE A 54 28.80 -12.69 -3.18
N SER A 55 27.62 -12.13 -3.40
CA SER A 55 27.31 -10.79 -2.88
C SER A 55 27.20 -10.86 -1.36
N PRO A 56 27.86 -9.97 -0.60
CA PRO A 56 27.66 -9.91 0.84
C PRO A 56 26.22 -9.52 1.12
N ILE A 57 25.54 -10.35 1.93
CA ILE A 57 24.23 -10.05 2.48
C ILE A 57 24.46 -8.91 3.49
N ALA A 58 24.26 -7.68 3.05
CA ALA A 58 24.25 -6.51 3.93
C ALA A 58 22.98 -6.56 4.77
N SER A 59 23.08 -7.12 5.98
CA SER A 59 22.08 -6.95 7.03
C SER A 59 22.04 -5.47 7.40
N ALA A 60 20.91 -4.80 7.16
CA ALA A 60 20.71 -3.44 7.64
C ALA A 60 20.70 -3.45 9.18
N GLU A 61 21.72 -2.85 9.79
CA GLU A 61 21.80 -2.63 11.23
C GLU A 61 20.68 -1.67 11.64
N VAL A 62 19.86 -2.05 12.61
CA VAL A 62 18.77 -1.22 13.12
C VAL A 62 19.39 -0.13 14.00
N GLU A 63 19.45 1.09 13.47
CA GLU A 63 19.95 2.24 14.22
C GLU A 63 18.96 2.61 15.33
N CYS A 64 19.44 3.14 16.47
CA CYS A 64 18.55 3.59 17.56
C CYS A 64 17.46 4.54 17.04
N THR A 65 17.81 5.39 16.07
CA THR A 65 16.91 6.38 15.44
C THR A 65 15.64 5.79 14.80
N ASP A 66 15.62 4.48 14.49
CA ASP A 66 14.45 3.77 13.95
C ASP A 66 13.50 3.21 15.05
N ARG A 67 13.84 3.39 16.32
CA ARG A 67 13.08 2.88 17.48
C ARG A 67 12.39 4.04 18.24
N PRO A 68 11.10 3.92 18.61
CA PRO A 68 10.40 4.96 19.36
C PRO A 68 11.10 5.35 20.66
N GLU A 69 11.72 4.40 21.34
CA GLU A 69 12.35 4.59 22.65
C GLU A 69 13.59 5.50 22.60
N CYS A 70 14.13 5.73 21.41
CA CYS A 70 15.27 6.62 21.20
C CYS A 70 14.85 8.09 21.00
N TRP A 71 13.55 8.39 21.04
CA TRP A 71 12.99 9.72 20.86
C TRP A 71 12.15 10.14 22.07
N PRO A 72 12.14 11.44 22.44
CA PRO A 72 11.32 11.93 23.55
C PRO A 72 9.84 11.61 23.35
N GLU A 73 9.15 11.25 24.43
CA GLU A 73 7.70 11.02 24.42
C GLU A 73 6.96 12.27 23.91
N GLY A 74 5.92 12.06 23.10
CA GLY A 74 5.16 13.14 22.47
C GLY A 74 5.87 13.84 21.30
N SER A 75 7.14 13.54 21.02
CA SER A 75 7.79 14.04 19.81
C SER A 75 7.16 13.42 18.55
N ALA A 76 7.28 14.13 17.43
CA ALA A 76 6.84 13.64 16.13
C ALA A 76 7.50 12.31 15.76
N MET A 77 8.81 12.17 15.99
CA MET A 77 9.52 10.93 15.69
C MET A 77 9.06 9.75 16.55
N HIS A 78 8.95 9.94 17.86
CA HIS A 78 8.42 8.91 18.77
C HIS A 78 7.02 8.45 18.33
N THR A 79 6.12 9.41 18.12
CA THR A 79 4.72 9.16 17.71
C THR A 79 4.66 8.50 16.33
N GLY A 80 5.40 9.01 15.36
CA GLY A 80 5.42 8.52 13.99
C GLY A 80 5.92 7.07 13.90
N LEU A 81 6.94 6.71 14.67
CA LEU A 81 7.46 5.34 14.70
C LEU A 81 6.48 4.35 15.34
N LEU A 82 5.79 4.74 16.42
CA LEU A 82 4.71 3.93 17.00
C LEU A 82 3.58 3.68 16.01
N LEU A 83 3.16 4.73 15.28
CA LEU A 83 2.13 4.61 14.24
C LEU A 83 2.56 3.65 13.13
N VAL A 84 3.82 3.70 12.69
CA VAL A 84 4.36 2.77 11.68
C VAL A 84 4.35 1.32 12.19
N GLN A 85 4.71 1.08 13.46
CA GLN A 85 4.64 -0.27 14.04
C GLN A 85 3.20 -0.80 14.07
N GLN A 86 2.24 0.03 14.50
CA GLN A 86 0.82 -0.31 14.51
C GLN A 86 0.31 -0.58 13.09
N GLN A 87 0.68 0.28 12.13
CA GLN A 87 0.32 0.13 10.73
C GLN A 87 0.81 -1.21 10.17
N LYS A 88 2.08 -1.57 10.39
CA LYS A 88 2.63 -2.87 9.95
C LYS A 88 1.82 -4.05 10.50
N ALA A 89 1.41 -3.98 11.77
CA ALA A 89 0.59 -5.03 12.38
C ALA A 89 -0.81 -5.11 11.75
N VAL A 90 -1.45 -3.98 11.48
CA VAL A 90 -2.77 -3.91 10.81
C VAL A 90 -2.67 -4.39 9.37
N GLU A 91 -1.63 -4.00 8.63
CA GLU A 91 -1.41 -4.41 7.25
C GLU A 91 -1.19 -5.90 7.10
N LYS A 92 -0.42 -6.51 8.02
CA LYS A 92 -0.27 -7.98 8.05
C LYS A 92 -1.62 -8.68 8.23
N ARG A 93 -2.48 -8.17 9.12
CA ARG A 93 -3.83 -8.69 9.34
C ARG A 93 -4.74 -8.46 8.12
N LEU A 94 -4.62 -7.30 7.48
CA LEU A 94 -5.37 -6.96 6.27
C LEU A 94 -5.00 -7.86 5.09
N ALA A 95 -3.71 -8.10 4.86
CA ALA A 95 -3.24 -9.02 3.83
C ALA A 95 -3.79 -10.43 4.06
N SER A 96 -3.65 -10.95 5.28
CA SER A 96 -4.18 -12.27 5.65
C SER A 96 -5.69 -12.38 5.46
N LYS A 97 -6.47 -11.35 5.83
CA LYS A 97 -7.92 -11.35 5.61
C LYS A 97 -8.31 -11.15 4.15
N HIS A 98 -7.53 -10.42 3.38
CA HIS A 98 -7.76 -10.32 1.93
C HIS A 98 -7.53 -11.67 1.24
N ASP A 99 -6.48 -12.41 1.61
CA ASP A 99 -6.24 -13.76 1.11
C ASP A 99 -7.38 -14.73 1.49
N GLU A 100 -7.88 -14.63 2.73
CA GLU A 100 -9.05 -15.39 3.19
C GLU A 100 -10.30 -15.07 2.35
N LEU A 101 -10.57 -13.79 2.09
CA LEU A 101 -11.67 -13.36 1.22
C LEU A 101 -11.52 -13.92 -0.20
N ILE A 102 -10.33 -13.87 -0.78
CA ILE A 102 -10.06 -14.43 -2.12
C ILE A 102 -10.34 -15.93 -2.14
N LYS A 103 -9.88 -16.67 -1.12
CA LYS A 103 -10.15 -18.11 -1.00
C LYS A 103 -11.64 -18.37 -0.90
N LEU A 104 -12.35 -17.64 -0.04
CA LEU A 104 -13.79 -17.80 0.18
C LEU A 104 -14.60 -17.54 -1.10
N VAL A 105 -14.28 -16.48 -1.84
CA VAL A 105 -14.93 -16.18 -3.13
C VAL A 105 -14.59 -17.24 -4.18
N SER A 106 -13.35 -17.74 -4.20
CA SER A 106 -12.92 -18.78 -5.15
C SER A 106 -13.53 -20.16 -4.85
N SER A 107 -13.78 -20.48 -3.58
CA SER A 107 -14.39 -21.75 -3.15
C SER A 107 -15.91 -21.72 -3.17
N SER A 108 -16.52 -20.57 -3.51
CA SER A 108 -17.98 -20.42 -3.58
C SER A 108 -18.59 -21.04 -4.85
N SER A 109 -17.84 -21.87 -5.59
CA SER A 109 -18.35 -22.65 -6.72
C SER A 109 -19.30 -23.76 -6.25
N SER A 110 -20.48 -23.84 -6.85
CA SER A 110 -21.38 -24.99 -6.73
C SER A 110 -21.20 -25.93 -7.93
N THR A 111 -21.77 -27.14 -7.86
CA THR A 111 -21.69 -28.15 -8.92
C THR A 111 -22.09 -27.54 -10.28
N GLY A 112 -21.12 -27.39 -11.18
CA GLY A 112 -21.33 -26.85 -12.53
C GLY A 112 -21.18 -25.33 -12.69
N ILE A 113 -20.92 -24.57 -11.63
CA ILE A 113 -20.70 -23.12 -11.71
C ILE A 113 -19.26 -22.77 -11.30
N PRO A 114 -18.38 -22.42 -12.24
CA PRO A 114 -17.02 -22.00 -11.91
C PRO A 114 -17.03 -20.66 -11.16
N ALA A 115 -16.00 -20.44 -10.34
CA ALA A 115 -15.79 -19.14 -9.69
C ALA A 115 -15.58 -18.04 -10.75
N ASP A 116 -16.12 -16.85 -10.50
CA ASP A 116 -15.98 -15.70 -11.38
C ASP A 116 -14.51 -15.20 -11.38
N GLY A 117 -13.76 -15.59 -12.41
CA GLY A 117 -12.37 -15.19 -12.59
C GLY A 117 -12.18 -13.67 -12.76
N ARG A 118 -13.17 -12.96 -13.33
CA ARG A 118 -13.13 -11.50 -13.47
C ARG A 118 -13.27 -10.84 -12.10
N LEU A 119 -14.19 -11.32 -11.26
CA LEU A 119 -14.36 -10.83 -9.89
C LEU A 119 -13.10 -11.04 -9.06
N LEU A 120 -12.50 -12.24 -9.11
CA LEU A 120 -11.27 -12.56 -8.38
C LEU A 120 -10.10 -11.66 -8.81
N ALA A 121 -9.94 -11.42 -10.11
CA ALA A 121 -8.94 -10.50 -10.64
C ALA A 121 -9.20 -9.06 -10.17
N ALA A 122 -10.46 -8.60 -10.21
CA ALA A 122 -10.84 -7.27 -9.76
C ALA A 122 -10.56 -7.06 -8.27
N LEU A 123 -10.85 -8.04 -7.40
CA LEU A 123 -10.57 -7.96 -5.96
C LEU A 123 -9.07 -7.81 -5.66
N LYS A 124 -8.21 -8.51 -6.40
CA LYS A 124 -6.75 -8.41 -6.27
C LYS A 124 -6.22 -7.06 -6.76
N THR A 125 -6.61 -6.68 -7.97
CA THR A 125 -6.18 -5.40 -8.57
C THR A 125 -6.66 -4.21 -7.75
N GLN A 126 -7.91 -4.23 -7.27
CA GLN A 126 -8.47 -3.15 -6.47
C GLN A 126 -7.76 -3.03 -5.11
N GLN A 127 -7.36 -4.13 -4.47
CA GLN A 127 -6.57 -4.07 -3.23
C GLN A 127 -5.18 -3.46 -3.46
N ALA A 128 -4.49 -3.84 -4.54
CA ALA A 128 -3.20 -3.25 -4.90
C ALA A 128 -3.32 -1.75 -5.22
N ALA A 129 -4.36 -1.36 -5.97
CA ALA A 129 -4.64 0.05 -6.27
C ALA A 129 -4.98 0.85 -5.01
N TRP A 130 -5.74 0.26 -4.08
CA TRP A 130 -6.10 0.90 -2.82
C TRP A 130 -4.88 1.19 -1.93
N LEU A 131 -3.90 0.28 -1.89
CA LEU A 131 -2.64 0.52 -1.15
C LEU A 131 -1.89 1.73 -1.71
N LYS A 132 -1.82 1.85 -3.04
CA LYS A 132 -1.20 3.01 -3.69
C LYS A 132 -1.98 4.29 -3.41
N TYR A 133 -3.30 4.27 -3.59
CA TYR A 133 -4.16 5.41 -3.28
C TYR A 133 -3.97 5.90 -1.85
N ARG A 134 -3.98 4.98 -0.87
CA ARG A 134 -3.81 5.31 0.54
C ARG A 134 -2.50 6.06 0.80
N ALA A 135 -1.39 5.58 0.28
CA ALA A 135 -0.09 6.20 0.50
C ALA A 135 -0.04 7.63 -0.08
N GLU A 136 -0.46 7.80 -1.33
CA GLU A 136 -0.43 9.11 -2.01
C GLU A 136 -1.41 10.11 -1.36
N GLU A 137 -2.61 9.67 -1.00
CA GLU A 137 -3.61 10.49 -0.31
C GLU A 137 -3.12 10.93 1.08
N CYS A 138 -2.52 10.01 1.83
CA CYS A 138 -2.06 10.31 3.18
C CYS A 138 -0.82 11.21 3.20
N GLU A 139 0.06 11.12 2.19
CA GLU A 139 1.17 12.06 2.01
C GLU A 139 0.65 13.47 1.75
N LEU A 140 -0.38 13.62 0.91
CA LEU A 140 -1.05 14.90 0.69
C LEU A 140 -1.65 15.43 1.99
N ILE A 141 -2.42 14.62 2.72
CA ILE A 141 -3.02 15.01 4.01
C ILE A 141 -1.95 15.49 5.00
N GLY A 142 -0.85 14.75 5.12
CA GLY A 142 0.28 15.14 5.98
C GLY A 142 0.88 16.49 5.58
N SER A 143 1.09 16.69 4.28
CA SER A 143 1.62 17.94 3.71
C SER A 143 0.70 19.15 3.93
N LEU A 144 -0.61 18.95 3.88
CA LEU A 144 -1.61 20.00 4.06
C LEU A 144 -1.77 20.48 5.51
N THR A 145 -1.18 19.78 6.49
CA THR A 145 -1.29 20.16 7.91
C THR A 145 -0.59 21.48 8.26
N GLY A 146 0.36 21.94 7.43
CA GLY A 146 1.19 23.12 7.73
C GLY A 146 2.14 22.94 8.92
N ALA A 147 2.27 21.72 9.45
CA ALA A 147 3.12 21.44 10.60
C ALA A 147 4.62 21.45 10.24
N GLY A 148 5.46 21.87 11.18
CA GLY A 148 6.92 21.92 11.00
C GLY A 148 7.63 20.60 11.36
N GLY A 149 8.88 20.48 10.93
CA GLY A 149 9.73 19.33 11.26
C GLY A 149 9.19 18.03 10.68
N THR A 150 9.13 16.98 11.51
CA THR A 150 8.64 15.64 11.12
C THR A 150 7.17 15.40 11.44
N TRP A 151 6.43 16.43 11.85
CA TRP A 151 4.98 16.31 12.09
C TRP A 151 4.18 15.97 10.82
N PRO A 152 4.45 16.52 9.62
CA PRO A 152 3.74 16.13 8.40
C PRO A 152 3.76 14.63 8.11
N SER A 153 4.93 13.98 8.24
CA SER A 153 5.04 12.53 8.06
C SER A 153 4.34 11.75 9.18
N THR A 154 4.33 12.28 10.41
CA THR A 154 3.58 11.70 11.52
C THR A 154 2.07 11.71 11.24
N TYR A 155 1.55 12.80 10.68
CA TYR A 155 0.15 12.90 10.25
C TYR A 155 -0.16 11.96 9.07
N ALA A 156 0.76 11.83 8.11
CA ALA A 156 0.63 10.85 7.02
C ALA A 156 0.56 9.41 7.56
N ASN A 157 1.46 9.02 8.48
CA ASN A 157 1.42 7.69 9.12
C ASN A 157 0.10 7.44 9.87
N LYS A 158 -0.41 8.46 10.57
CA LYS A 158 -1.71 8.37 11.26
C LYS A 158 -2.85 8.14 10.27
N CYS A 159 -2.85 8.87 9.15
CA CYS A 159 -3.81 8.68 8.06
C CYS A 159 -3.74 7.25 7.51
N GLU A 160 -2.54 6.73 7.22
CA GLU A 160 -2.39 5.39 6.65
C GLU A 160 -2.87 4.29 7.61
N LEU A 161 -2.56 4.41 8.91
CA LEU A 161 -3.07 3.52 9.93
C LEU A 161 -4.61 3.51 9.94
N ASN A 162 -5.23 4.68 10.02
CA ASN A 162 -6.69 4.82 10.05
C ASN A 162 -7.36 4.18 8.82
N HIS A 163 -6.83 4.44 7.62
CA HIS A 163 -7.35 3.84 6.39
C HIS A 163 -7.17 2.32 6.38
N SER A 164 -6.05 1.81 6.90
CA SER A 164 -5.78 0.37 7.00
C SER A 164 -6.73 -0.34 7.95
N GLU A 165 -7.03 0.27 9.09
CA GLU A 165 -8.03 -0.26 10.02
C GLU A 165 -9.43 -0.26 9.42
N GLN A 166 -9.83 0.83 8.77
CA GLN A 166 -11.13 0.91 8.09
C GLN A 166 -11.25 -0.16 7.01
N ARG A 167 -10.20 -0.35 6.21
CA ARG A 167 -10.17 -1.39 5.16
C ARG A 167 -10.25 -2.78 5.76
N LEU A 168 -9.51 -3.06 6.83
CA LEU A 168 -9.56 -4.33 7.55
C LEU A 168 -10.97 -4.62 8.08
N ARG A 169 -11.66 -3.62 8.64
CA ARG A 169 -13.06 -3.75 9.07
C ARG A 169 -13.97 -4.15 7.91
N ARG A 170 -13.89 -3.44 6.78
CA ARG A 170 -14.71 -3.73 5.59
C ARG A 170 -14.44 -5.12 5.00
N VAL A 171 -13.19 -5.57 4.96
CA VAL A 171 -12.83 -6.93 4.50
C VAL A 171 -13.42 -7.99 5.43
N ARG A 172 -13.31 -7.81 6.75
CA ARG A 172 -13.91 -8.73 7.74
C ARG A 172 -15.43 -8.77 7.62
N SER A 173 -16.07 -7.62 7.46
CA SER A 173 -17.52 -7.53 7.25
C SER A 173 -17.94 -8.25 5.96
N ALA A 174 -17.16 -8.16 4.89
CA ALA A 174 -17.45 -8.85 3.63
C ALA A 174 -17.36 -10.37 3.81
N ILE A 175 -16.31 -10.86 4.48
CA ILE A 175 -16.15 -12.30 4.80
C ILE A 175 -17.35 -12.78 5.62
N SER A 176 -17.66 -12.12 6.74
CA SER A 176 -18.78 -12.50 7.60
C SER A 176 -20.13 -12.47 6.88
N CYS A 177 -20.31 -11.54 5.95
CA CYS A 177 -21.51 -11.49 5.10
C CYS A 177 -21.60 -12.71 4.18
N ILE A 178 -20.51 -13.10 3.49
CA ILE A 178 -20.49 -14.26 2.60
C ILE A 178 -20.68 -15.57 3.36
N GLU A 179 -20.09 -15.70 4.55
CA GLU A 179 -20.23 -16.90 5.40
C GLU A 179 -21.68 -17.17 5.80
N LYS A 180 -22.50 -16.13 5.95
CA LYS A 180 -23.94 -16.24 6.27
C LYS A 180 -24.79 -16.70 5.07
N ILE A 181 -24.26 -16.66 3.85
CA ILE A 181 -24.97 -17.12 2.66
C ILE A 181 -24.84 -18.65 2.57
N PRO A 182 -25.96 -19.40 2.41
CA PRO A 182 -25.92 -20.83 2.13
C PRO A 182 -25.03 -21.16 0.93
N LEU A 183 -24.26 -22.25 0.99
CA LEU A 183 -23.25 -22.60 -0.03
C LEU A 183 -23.82 -22.61 -1.45
N GLU A 184 -25.05 -23.07 -1.61
CA GLU A 184 -25.75 -23.21 -2.89
C GLU A 184 -26.10 -21.85 -3.51
N LYS A 185 -26.25 -20.82 -2.67
CA LYS A 185 -26.63 -19.45 -3.06
C LYS A 185 -25.43 -18.52 -3.22
N ARG A 186 -24.26 -18.88 -2.67
CA ARG A 186 -23.05 -18.04 -2.71
C ARG A 186 -22.64 -17.57 -4.11
N PRO A 187 -22.66 -18.40 -5.18
CA PRO A 187 -22.31 -17.93 -6.52
C PRO A 187 -23.11 -16.70 -6.99
N PHE A 188 -24.36 -16.58 -6.52
CA PHE A 188 -25.30 -15.57 -6.98
C PHE A 188 -25.39 -14.37 -6.03
N GLU A 189 -25.32 -14.60 -4.72
CA GLU A 189 -25.62 -13.58 -3.71
C GLU A 189 -24.37 -12.89 -3.14
N GLN A 190 -23.17 -13.50 -3.24
CA GLN A 190 -21.95 -12.99 -2.59
C GLN A 190 -21.52 -11.59 -3.05
N ASN A 191 -21.91 -11.18 -4.26
CA ASN A 191 -21.51 -9.90 -4.82
C ASN A 191 -22.05 -8.71 -4.01
N SER A 192 -23.22 -8.86 -3.38
CA SER A 192 -23.80 -7.84 -2.50
C SER A 192 -22.91 -7.56 -1.28
N CYS A 193 -22.28 -8.60 -0.72
CA CYS A 193 -21.37 -8.49 0.42
C CYS A 193 -20.07 -7.73 0.11
N LEU A 194 -19.69 -7.66 -1.17
CA LEU A 194 -18.45 -7.05 -1.64
C LEU A 194 -18.60 -5.55 -1.95
N GLN A 195 -19.82 -5.01 -2.03
CA GLN A 195 -20.08 -3.62 -2.41
C GLN A 195 -19.35 -2.61 -1.51
N GLN A 196 -19.25 -2.89 -0.21
CA GLN A 196 -18.51 -2.04 0.75
C GLN A 196 -17.01 -1.88 0.43
N LEU A 197 -16.42 -2.80 -0.34
CA LEU A 197 -15.03 -2.72 -0.78
C LEU A 197 -14.85 -1.80 -1.99
N ALA A 198 -15.93 -1.46 -2.67
CA ALA A 198 -15.98 -0.59 -3.84
C ALA A 198 -16.93 0.60 -3.55
N PRO A 199 -16.49 1.63 -2.82
CA PRO A 199 -17.36 2.72 -2.35
C PRO A 199 -18.06 3.50 -3.47
N LEU A 200 -17.55 3.44 -4.71
CA LEU A 200 -18.18 4.02 -5.90
C LEU A 200 -19.41 3.23 -6.40
N THR A 201 -19.74 2.11 -5.78
CA THR A 201 -20.90 1.28 -6.14
C THR A 201 -22.16 1.66 -5.39
N ASN A 202 -22.06 2.47 -4.34
CA ASN A 202 -23.22 2.98 -3.62
C ASN A 202 -23.89 4.05 -4.51
N LYS A 203 -25.07 3.70 -5.04
CA LYS A 203 -25.97 4.66 -5.68
C LYS A 203 -26.74 5.45 -4.62
#